data_AF-A0ABD2TLS3-F1
#
_entry.id   AF-A0ABD2TLS3-F1
#
_cell.length_a   1.000
_cell.length_b   1.000
_cell.length_c   1.000
_cell.angle_alpha   90.00
_cell.angle_beta   90.00
_cell.angle_gamma   90.00
#
_symmetry.space_group_name_H-M   'P 1'
#
loop_
_entity.id
_entity.type
_entity.pdbx_description
1 polymer ?
#
loop_
_entity_poly.entity_id
_entity_poly.type
_entity_poly.pdbx_seq_one_letter_code
_entity_poly.pdbx_strand_id
1 'polypeptide(L)'
;MAIQRLPLLLVFLLISSLTLLAQSRSDTNHVYSPCADAKVQRSDGFSFGIAFASRTSFFVNSSVQLSPCDKRLSLSSANSQIAVFRPKVDEISLLTINTSSFFPDSYGGYMVAFAGRKYAARSLPAFVAN
;
A
#
# COMPACT_ATOMS: atom_id res chain seq x y z
N MET A 1 31.09 -49.87 -3.95
CA MET A 1 30.26 -48.65 -3.80
C MET A 1 28.95 -48.88 -4.55
N ALA A 2 27.84 -49.07 -3.83
CA ALA A 2 26.54 -49.32 -4.45
C ALA A 2 25.90 -47.98 -4.83
N ILE A 3 25.77 -47.69 -6.12
CA ILE A 3 25.06 -46.52 -6.63
C ILE A 3 23.57 -46.83 -6.50
N GLN A 4 22.95 -46.24 -5.48
CA GLN A 4 21.53 -46.37 -5.20
C GLN A 4 20.76 -45.67 -6.34
N ARG A 5 20.18 -46.45 -7.26
CA ARG A 5 19.33 -45.93 -8.34
C ARG A 5 18.07 -45.35 -7.71
N LEU A 6 18.07 -44.03 -7.49
CA LEU A 6 16.89 -43.34 -7.03
C LEU A 6 15.76 -43.60 -8.04
N PRO A 7 14.62 -44.18 -7.63
CA PRO A 7 13.57 -44.54 -8.57
C PRO A 7 13.05 -43.26 -9.21
N LEU A 8 13.00 -43.22 -10.55
CA LEU A 8 12.54 -42.07 -11.35
C LEU A 8 11.19 -41.53 -10.87
N LEU A 9 10.34 -42.42 -10.34
CA LEU A 9 9.06 -42.10 -9.71
C LEU A 9 9.17 -41.15 -8.51
N LEU A 10 10.21 -41.33 -7.69
CA LEU A 10 10.47 -40.55 -6.49
C LEU A 10 10.99 -39.14 -6.86
N VAL A 11 11.75 -39.05 -7.96
CA VAL A 11 12.15 -37.77 -8.57
C VAL A 11 10.93 -37.02 -9.11
N PHE A 12 10.01 -37.69 -9.82
CA PHE A 12 8.77 -37.07 -10.29
C PHE A 12 7.87 -36.59 -9.14
N LEU A 13 7.74 -37.37 -8.07
CA LEU A 13 6.99 -36.97 -6.87
C LEU A 13 7.60 -35.75 -6.19
N LEU A 14 8.93 -35.69 -6.08
CA LEU A 14 9.65 -34.52 -5.56
C LEU A 14 9.44 -33.27 -6.44
N ILE A 15 9.52 -33.40 -7.77
CA ILE A 15 9.30 -32.27 -8.68
C ILE A 15 7.85 -31.79 -8.65
N SER A 16 6.87 -32.70 -8.57
CA SER A 16 5.45 -32.33 -8.49
C SER A 16 5.11 -31.59 -7.17
N SER A 17 5.69 -32.01 -6.05
CA SER A 17 5.52 -31.34 -4.76
C SER A 17 6.20 -29.97 -4.69
N LEU A 18 7.32 -29.77 -5.39
CA LEU A 18 7.94 -28.45 -5.58
C LEU A 18 7.02 -27.46 -6.31
N THR A 19 6.19 -27.92 -7.26
CA THR A 19 5.21 -27.03 -7.95
C THR A 19 4.03 -26.60 -7.09
N LEU A 20 3.65 -27.39 -6.07
CA LEU A 20 2.61 -27.04 -5.10
C LEU A 20 3.09 -25.98 -4.09
N LEU A 21 4.40 -25.87 -3.86
CA LEU A 21 5.01 -24.83 -3.03
C LEU A 21 5.24 -23.51 -3.78
N ALA A 22 5.18 -23.54 -5.12
CA ALA A 22 5.16 -22.34 -5.93
C ALA A 22 3.76 -21.73 -5.87
N GLN A 23 3.42 -21.09 -4.75
CA GLN A 23 2.24 -20.23 -4.67
C GLN A 23 2.45 -19.12 -5.70
N SER A 24 1.83 -19.26 -6.87
CA SER A 24 1.79 -18.19 -7.84
C SER A 24 1.14 -17.01 -7.14
N ARG A 25 1.93 -15.95 -7.03
CA ARG A 25 1.53 -14.64 -6.53
C ARG A 25 0.44 -14.10 -7.44
N SER A 26 -0.79 -14.52 -7.17
CA SER A 26 -1.97 -14.23 -7.97
C SER A 26 -2.49 -12.85 -7.60
N ASP A 27 -1.65 -11.82 -7.79
CA ASP A 27 -2.12 -10.44 -7.70
C ASP A 27 -3.07 -10.19 -8.87
N THR A 28 -4.38 -10.25 -8.59
CA THR A 28 -5.44 -10.02 -9.59
C THR A 28 -5.91 -8.57 -9.61
N ASN A 29 -5.39 -7.73 -8.72
CA ASN A 29 -5.79 -6.34 -8.60
C ASN A 29 -4.91 -5.44 -9.48
N HIS A 30 -5.40 -5.09 -10.66
CA HIS A 30 -4.69 -4.20 -11.58
C HIS A 30 -4.86 -2.69 -11.28
N VAL A 31 -5.36 -2.33 -10.11
CA VAL A 31 -5.53 -0.92 -9.72
C VAL A 31 -4.26 -0.39 -9.06
N TYR A 32 -3.51 0.43 -9.81
CA TYR A 32 -2.25 1.01 -9.34
C TYR A 32 -2.40 2.39 -8.70
N SER A 33 -3.48 3.10 -9.01
CA SER A 33 -3.74 4.44 -8.45
C SER A 33 -4.33 4.34 -7.05
N PRO A 34 -3.79 5.06 -6.04
CA PRO A 34 -4.35 5.06 -4.69
C PRO A 34 -5.71 5.77 -4.61
N CYS A 35 -6.13 6.49 -5.65
CA CYS A 35 -7.44 7.16 -5.71
C CYS A 35 -8.50 6.39 -6.49
N ALA A 36 -8.13 5.29 -7.16
CA ALA A 36 -9.09 4.43 -7.80
C ALA A 36 -9.63 3.42 -6.79
N ASP A 37 -10.95 3.23 -6.77
CA ASP A 37 -11.57 2.22 -5.93
C ASP A 37 -11.21 0.83 -6.45
N ALA A 38 -10.73 -0.04 -5.57
CA ALA A 38 -10.31 -1.40 -5.89
C ALA A 38 -11.05 -2.40 -4.99
N LYS A 39 -11.34 -3.58 -5.53
CA LYS A 39 -11.69 -4.75 -4.73
C LYS A 39 -10.42 -5.56 -4.54
N VAL A 40 -10.12 -5.91 -3.30
CA VAL A 40 -8.94 -6.66 -2.93
C VAL A 40 -9.38 -7.92 -2.21
N GLN A 41 -8.78 -9.05 -2.55
CA GLN A 41 -8.94 -10.30 -1.79
C GLN A 41 -7.63 -10.66 -1.08
N ARG A 42 -7.67 -11.70 -0.26
CA ARG A 42 -6.44 -12.22 0.38
C ARG A 42 -5.46 -12.62 -0.72
N SER A 43 -4.20 -12.25 -0.56
CA SER A 43 -3.11 -12.45 -1.53
C SER A 43 -3.19 -11.59 -2.81
N ASP A 44 -4.02 -10.55 -2.86
CA ASP A 44 -3.89 -9.49 -3.86
C ASP A 44 -2.90 -8.40 -3.43
N GLY A 45 -2.28 -7.76 -4.41
CA GLY A 45 -1.57 -6.50 -4.18
C GLY A 45 -2.57 -5.36 -4.05
N PHE A 46 -2.20 -4.30 -3.33
CA PHE A 46 -3.02 -3.10 -3.30
C PHE A 46 -2.16 -1.84 -3.27
N SER A 47 -2.68 -0.78 -3.89
CA SER A 47 -2.08 0.53 -3.87
C SER A 47 -2.74 1.39 -2.82
N PHE A 48 -1.95 2.09 -2.01
CA PHE A 48 -2.43 3.09 -1.07
C PHE A 48 -1.49 4.30 -1.08
N GLY A 49 -2.01 5.45 -0.67
CA GLY A 49 -1.26 6.68 -0.53
C GLY A 49 -1.14 7.08 0.93
N ILE A 50 -0.12 7.87 1.24
CA ILE A 50 0.00 8.64 2.47
C ILE A 50 0.04 10.11 2.06
N ALA A 51 -0.93 10.89 2.50
CA ALA A 51 -0.99 12.33 2.29
C ALA A 51 -0.48 13.07 3.52
N PHE A 52 0.38 14.06 3.33
CA PHE A 52 0.91 14.95 4.35
C PHE A 52 0.31 16.33 4.15
N ALA A 53 -0.34 16.85 5.19
CA ALA A 53 -0.97 18.16 5.21
C ALA A 53 -1.18 18.61 6.66
N SER A 54 -1.68 19.83 6.86
CA SER A 54 -2.17 20.23 8.17
C SER A 54 -3.37 19.37 8.58
N ARG A 55 -3.58 19.15 9.89
CA ARG A 55 -4.67 18.31 10.40
C ARG A 55 -6.04 18.71 9.84
N THR A 56 -6.32 20.00 9.78
CA THR A 56 -7.62 20.54 9.36
C THR A 56 -7.85 20.39 7.86
N SER A 57 -6.79 20.30 7.05
CA SER A 57 -6.87 20.10 5.60
C SER A 57 -7.53 18.78 5.19
N PHE A 58 -7.64 17.80 6.10
CA PHE A 58 -8.32 16.52 5.84
C PHE A 58 -9.82 16.53 6.14
N PHE A 59 -10.35 17.65 6.66
CA PHE A 59 -11.73 17.77 7.09
C PHE A 59 -12.49 18.83 6.30
N VAL A 60 -13.76 18.54 6.00
CA VAL A 60 -14.72 19.54 5.55
C VAL A 60 -15.59 19.93 6.74
N ASN A 61 -15.82 21.24 6.90
CA ASN A 61 -16.58 21.83 8.01
C ASN A 61 -16.07 21.39 9.39
N SER A 62 -14.76 21.14 9.50
CA SER A 62 -14.05 20.73 10.72
C SER A 62 -14.56 19.44 11.39
N SER A 63 -15.45 18.69 10.73
CA SER A 63 -16.18 17.57 11.36
C SER A 63 -16.11 16.30 10.53
N VAL A 64 -16.15 16.41 9.19
CA VAL A 64 -16.18 15.25 8.31
C VAL A 64 -14.82 15.07 7.67
N GLN A 65 -14.09 14.04 8.10
CA GLN A 65 -12.85 13.63 7.44
C GLN A 65 -13.19 12.99 6.09
N LEU A 66 -12.58 13.48 5.01
CA LEU A 66 -12.72 12.90 3.68
C LEU A 66 -11.44 12.15 3.26
N SER A 67 -11.54 11.37 2.20
CA SER A 67 -10.36 10.80 1.55
C SER A 67 -9.50 11.93 0.95
N PRO A 68 -8.16 11.86 1.02
CA PRO A 68 -7.26 12.76 0.31
C PRO A 68 -7.49 12.84 -1.22
N CYS A 69 -8.20 11.88 -1.81
CA CYS A 69 -8.63 11.92 -3.21
C CYS A 69 -9.89 12.76 -3.47
N ASP A 70 -10.56 13.25 -2.41
CA ASP A 70 -11.74 14.08 -2.54
C ASP A 70 -11.34 15.52 -2.89
N LYS A 71 -11.85 16.00 -4.03
CA LYS A 71 -11.55 17.33 -4.56
C LYS A 71 -11.98 18.46 -3.61
N ARG A 72 -12.94 18.21 -2.73
CA ARG A 72 -13.42 19.20 -1.75
C ARG A 72 -12.35 19.61 -0.75
N LEU A 73 -11.35 18.75 -0.52
CA LEU A 73 -10.23 19.07 0.36
C LEU A 73 -9.21 20.02 -0.28
N SER A 74 -9.23 20.18 -1.62
CA SER A 74 -8.30 21.06 -2.35
C SER A 74 -6.81 20.85 -2.01
N LEU A 75 -6.43 19.62 -1.65
CA LEU A 75 -5.08 19.29 -1.17
C LEU A 75 -3.99 19.62 -2.19
N SER A 76 -4.26 19.41 -3.49
CA SER A 76 -3.31 19.73 -4.57
C SER A 76 -2.92 21.21 -4.63
N SER A 77 -3.77 22.10 -4.11
CA SER A 77 -3.51 23.54 -4.01
C SER A 77 -3.12 23.98 -2.59
N ALA A 78 -3.16 23.08 -1.60
CA ALA A 78 -3.04 23.41 -0.18
C ALA A 78 -1.75 22.84 0.44
N ASN A 79 -0.59 23.16 -0.17
CA ASN A 79 0.76 22.77 0.26
C ASN A 79 0.82 21.36 0.89
N SER A 80 0.34 20.37 0.14
CA SER A 80 0.31 18.97 0.59
C SER A 80 1.28 18.14 -0.23
N GLN A 81 1.75 17.05 0.37
CA GLN A 81 2.59 16.07 -0.31
C GLN A 81 1.94 14.70 -0.22
N ILE A 82 2.23 13.87 -1.22
CA ILE A 82 1.72 12.51 -1.29
C ILE A 82 2.87 11.55 -1.55
N ALA A 83 2.87 10.44 -0.82
CA ALA A 83 3.67 9.28 -1.15
C ALA A 83 2.73 8.13 -1.52
N VAL A 84 3.08 7.39 -2.57
CA VAL A 84 2.25 6.30 -3.09
C VAL A 84 3.00 4.99 -2.96
N PHE A 85 2.30 3.98 -2.46
CA PHE A 85 2.86 2.67 -2.18
C PHE A 85 2.03 1.59 -2.83
N ARG A 86 2.75 0.58 -3.31
CA ARG A 86 2.16 -0.70 -3.70
C ARG A 86 3.09 -1.82 -3.21
N PRO A 87 2.93 -2.24 -1.96
CA PRO A 87 3.71 -3.34 -1.40
C PRO A 87 3.55 -4.61 -2.22
N LYS A 88 4.57 -5.45 -2.13
CA LYS A 88 4.53 -6.78 -2.73
C LYS A 88 3.68 -7.72 -1.87
N VAL A 89 2.90 -8.59 -2.51
CA VAL A 89 2.05 -9.57 -1.81
C VAL A 89 2.93 -10.52 -0.99
N ASP A 90 2.50 -10.82 0.23
CA ASP A 90 3.17 -11.73 1.18
C ASP A 90 4.61 -11.30 1.56
N GLU A 91 4.93 -10.00 1.42
CA GLU A 91 6.22 -9.42 1.82
C GLU A 91 6.02 -8.30 2.85
N ILE A 92 6.78 -8.34 3.95
CA ILE A 92 6.85 -7.22 4.90
C ILE A 92 7.62 -6.08 4.23
N SER A 93 6.96 -4.94 4.02
CA SER A 93 7.57 -3.75 3.44
C SER A 93 7.81 -2.70 4.52
N LEU A 94 9.03 -2.18 4.60
CA LEU A 94 9.37 -1.03 5.46
C LEU A 94 9.37 0.25 4.62
N LEU A 95 8.54 1.21 5.01
CA LEU A 95 8.61 2.55 4.46
C LEU A 95 9.59 3.40 5.26
N THR A 96 10.66 3.86 4.60
CA THR A 96 11.52 4.92 5.15
C THR A 96 11.40 6.16 4.27
N ILE A 97 11.07 7.28 4.89
CA ILE A 97 11.02 8.57 4.22
C ILE A 97 12.38 9.23 4.44
N ASN A 98 13.14 9.45 3.36
CA ASN A 98 14.40 10.17 3.45
C ASN A 98 14.12 11.67 3.56
N THR A 99 14.51 12.26 4.69
CA THR A 99 14.19 13.65 5.03
C THR A 99 15.14 14.68 4.41
N SER A 100 16.07 14.28 3.54
CA SER A 100 17.00 15.24 2.92
C SER A 100 16.31 16.31 2.06
N SER A 101 15.14 15.99 1.49
CA SER A 101 14.34 16.91 0.67
C SER A 101 12.87 16.98 1.09
N PHE A 102 12.50 16.30 2.17
CA PHE A 102 11.12 16.22 2.64
C PHE A 102 11.06 16.31 4.16
N PHE A 103 10.39 17.35 4.64
CA PHE A 103 10.25 17.68 6.05
C PHE A 103 8.75 17.74 6.36
N PRO A 104 8.17 16.74 7.05
CA PRO A 104 6.72 16.68 7.27
C PRO A 104 6.16 17.92 7.99
N ASP A 105 6.95 18.54 8.85
CA ASP A 105 6.69 19.82 9.53
C ASP A 105 6.38 20.95 8.54
N SER A 106 7.12 21.02 7.43
CA SER A 106 6.93 22.02 6.37
C SER A 106 5.61 21.84 5.59
N TYR A 107 4.95 20.69 5.75
CA TYR A 107 3.65 20.37 5.14
C TYR A 107 2.53 20.24 6.17
N GLY A 108 2.74 20.77 7.38
CA GLY A 108 1.70 20.83 8.42
C GLY A 108 1.70 19.67 9.41
N GLY A 109 2.67 18.75 9.34
CA GLY A 109 3.01 17.85 10.45
C GLY A 109 2.07 16.66 10.69
N TYR A 110 1.02 16.49 9.89
CA TYR A 110 0.10 15.35 9.97
C TYR A 110 0.11 14.52 8.71
N MET A 111 -0.20 13.23 8.86
CA MET A 111 -0.39 12.32 7.74
C MET A 111 -1.70 11.54 7.82
N VAL A 112 -2.25 11.19 6.67
CA VAL A 112 -3.41 10.28 6.50
C VAL A 112 -3.06 9.23 5.45
N ALA A 113 -3.14 7.96 5.82
CA ALA A 113 -3.08 6.86 4.88
C ALA A 113 -4.46 6.66 4.23
N PHE A 114 -4.51 6.40 2.93
CA PHE A 114 -5.76 6.25 2.20
C PHE A 114 -5.66 5.32 0.98
N ALA A 115 -6.79 4.73 0.61
CA ALA A 115 -6.94 3.99 -0.65
C ALA A 115 -8.38 4.13 -1.14
N GLY A 116 -8.56 4.41 -2.43
CA GLY A 116 -9.85 4.66 -3.06
C GLY A 116 -10.37 6.10 -2.90
N ARG A 117 -11.51 6.37 -3.52
CA ARG A 117 -12.18 7.68 -3.50
C ARG A 117 -13.63 7.58 -3.05
N LYS A 118 -14.45 6.72 -3.68
CA LYS A 118 -15.88 6.59 -3.34
C LYS A 118 -16.08 5.68 -2.12
N TYR A 119 -15.33 4.58 -2.06
CA TYR A 119 -15.35 3.62 -0.96
C TYR A 119 -14.03 3.66 -0.20
N ALA A 120 -13.52 4.88 0.00
CA ALA A 120 -12.16 5.08 0.43
C ALA A 120 -11.93 4.57 1.86
N ALA A 121 -10.96 3.68 2.02
CA ALA A 121 -10.35 3.40 3.30
C ALA A 121 -9.44 4.58 3.65
N ARG A 122 -9.51 5.07 4.88
CA ARG A 122 -8.65 6.15 5.38
C ARG A 122 -8.32 5.93 6.85
N SER A 123 -7.09 6.24 7.23
CA SER A 123 -6.71 6.31 8.64
C SER A 123 -7.20 7.61 9.27
N LEU A 124 -7.19 7.68 10.59
CA LEU A 124 -7.25 8.97 11.29
C LEU A 124 -5.96 9.76 11.01
N PRO A 125 -5.99 11.11 11.11
CA PRO A 125 -4.77 11.92 11.00
C PRO A 125 -3.80 11.58 12.13
N ALA A 126 -2.59 11.19 11.78
CA ALA A 126 -1.50 10.93 12.71
C ALA A 126 -0.51 12.11 12.70
N PHE A 127 -0.12 12.57 13.87
CA PHE A 127 0.94 13.57 14.03
C PHE A 127 2.30 12.92 13.80
N VAL A 128 3.17 13.53 12.99
CA VAL A 128 4.47 12.97 12.60
C VAL A 128 5.65 13.92 12.77
N ALA A 129 5.43 15.25 12.78
CA ALA A 129 6.49 16.23 12.99
C ALA A 129 5.92 17.63 13.33
N ASN A 130 6.74 18.48 13.96
CA ASN A 130 6.52 19.92 14.17
C ASN A 130 7.85 20.65 14.31
#